data_AF-A0A538PAE6-F1
#
_entry.id   AF-A0A538PAE6-F1
#
_cell.length_a   1.000
_cell.length_b   1.000
_cell.length_c   1.000
_cell.angle_alpha   90.00
_cell.angle_beta   90.00
_cell.angle_gamma   90.00
#
_symmetry.space_group_name_H-M   'P 1'
#
loop_
_entity.id
_entity.type
_entity.pdbx_description
1 polymer ?
#
loop_
_entity_poly.entity_id
_entity_poly.type
_entity_poly.pdbx_seq_one_letter_code
_entity_poly.pdbx_strand_id
1 'polypeptide(L)' 'MATKSGIFAEPTSCAALAGLVRLREKGKIEADDAVVIPITGSGFKDPGTKPPPVHMERADSEL' A
#
# COMPACT_ATOMS: atom_id res chain seq x y z
N MET A 1 -0.48 -3.26 -3.74
CA MET A 1 0.46 -2.49 -2.90
C MET A 1 1.89 -2.87 -3.26
N ALA A 2 2.33 -4.11 -2.99
CA ALA A 2 3.70 -4.59 -3.27
C ALA A 2 4.26 -4.26 -4.66
N THR A 3 3.51 -4.56 -5.73
CA THR A 3 3.99 -4.38 -7.12
C THR A 3 4.14 -2.92 -7.55
N LYS A 4 3.43 -1.99 -6.92
CA LYS A 4 3.44 -0.57 -7.30
C LYS A 4 4.22 0.32 -6.34
N SER A 5 4.26 -0.04 -5.05
CA SER A 5 4.84 0.79 -4.00
C SER A 5 6.02 0.12 -3.27
N GLY A 6 6.36 -1.12 -3.60
CA GLY A 6 7.40 -1.87 -2.88
C GLY A 6 7.01 -2.31 -1.46
N ILE A 7 5.78 -2.04 -1.02
CA ILE A 7 5.32 -2.34 0.35
C ILE A 7 4.52 -3.65 0.35
N PHE A 8 5.08 -4.69 0.96
CA PHE A 8 4.40 -5.96 1.18
C PHE A 8 3.70 -5.97 2.55
N ALA A 9 2.46 -5.46 2.57
CA ALA A 9 1.62 -5.36 3.77
C ALA A 9 0.63 -6.54 3.89
N GLU A 10 0.13 -6.78 5.10
CA GLU A 10 -0.94 -7.75 5.37
C GLU A 10 -2.27 -7.35 4.67
N PRO A 11 -3.22 -8.29 4.47
CA PRO A 11 -4.49 -8.01 3.80
C PRO A 11 -5.32 -6.89 4.47
N THR A 12 -5.37 -6.87 5.81
CA THR A 12 -6.13 -5.88 6.58
C THR A 12 -5.64 -4.45 6.31
N SER A 13 -4.32 -4.25 6.24
CA SER A 13 -3.73 -2.95 5.89
C SER A 13 -4.04 -2.55 4.44
N CYS A 14 -4.08 -3.52 3.51
CA CYS A 14 -4.42 -3.25 2.11
C CYS A 14 -5.89 -2.87 1.90
N ALA A 15 -6.81 -3.30 2.78
CA ALA A 15 -8.22 -2.95 2.70
C ALA A 15 -8.45 -1.44 2.88
N ALA A 16 -7.68 -0.77 3.74
CA ALA A 16 -7.73 0.68 3.91
C ALA A 16 -7.36 1.41 2.62
N LEU A 17 -6.31 0.97 1.91
CA LEU A 17 -5.93 1.52 0.61
C LEU A 17 -7.01 1.31 -0.46
N ALA A 18 -7.63 0.12 -0.50
CA ALA A 18 -8.75 -0.14 -1.41
C ALA A 18 -9.96 0.77 -1.10
N GLY A 19 -10.26 0.99 0.18
CA GLY A 19 -11.27 1.93 0.64
C GLY A 19 -10.98 3.37 0.21
N LEU A 20 -9.73 3.82 0.35
CA LEU A 20 -9.27 5.13 -0.11
C LEU A 20 -9.54 5.32 -1.61
N VAL A 21 -9.11 4.38 -2.45
CA VAL A 21 -9.35 4.44 -3.91
C VAL A 21 -10.84 4.59 -4.21
N ARG A 22 -11.70 3.80 -3.55
CA ARG A 22 -13.15 3.88 -3.73
C ARG A 22 -13.76 5.19 -3.24
N LEU A 23 -13.25 5.77 -2.16
CA LEU A 23 -13.74 7.06 -1.65
C LEU A 23 -13.31 8.21 -2.56
N ARG A 24 -12.09 8.15 -3.13
CA ARG A 24 -11.60 9.07 -4.16
C ARG A 24 -12.48 9.05 -5.41
N GLU A 25 -12.80 7.87 -5.93
CA GLU A 25 -13.70 7.71 -7.09
C GLU A 25 -15.10 8.29 -6.84
N LYS A 26 -15.54 8.35 -5.58
CA LYS A 26 -16.83 8.92 -5.17
C LYS A 26 -16.79 10.41 -4.86
N GLY A 27 -15.64 11.07 -5.00
CA GLY A 27 -15.46 12.49 -4.62
C GLY A 27 -15.67 12.74 -3.12
N LYS A 28 -15.35 11.75 -2.27
CA LYS A 28 -15.41 11.89 -0.80
C LYS A 28 -14.09 12.28 -0.17
N ILE A 29 -13.01 12.13 -0.92
CA ILE A 29 -11.65 12.52 -0.59
C ILE A 29 -11.13 13.22 -1.84
N GLU A 30 -10.53 14.39 -1.67
CA GLU A 30 -10.04 15.23 -2.76
C GLU A 30 -8.67 14.76 -3.26
N ALA A 31 -8.22 15.33 -4.38
CA ALA A 31 -6.95 14.95 -5.00
C ALA A 31 -5.72 15.33 -4.18
N ASP A 32 -5.83 16.46 -3.50
CA ASP A 32 -4.84 17.15 -2.68
C ASP A 32 -4.90 16.79 -1.19
N ASP A 33 -5.89 15.98 -0.78
CA ASP A 33 -5.97 15.48 0.59
C ASP A 33 -4.74 14.61 0.95
N ALA A 34 -4.08 14.98 2.04
CA ALA A 34 -3.02 14.18 2.64
C ALA A 34 -3.63 13.03 3.45
N VAL A 35 -3.40 11.78 3.02
CA VAL A 35 -3.95 10.59 3.68
C VAL A 35 -2.85 9.73 4.28
N VAL A 36 -3.02 9.36 5.55
CA VAL A 36 -2.15 8.41 6.26
C VAL A 36 -2.85 7.07 6.37
N ILE A 37 -2.22 6.00 5.87
CA ILE A 37 -2.67 4.61 6.05
C ILE A 37 -1.66 3.90 6.94
N PRO A 38 -2.01 3.56 8.19
CA PRO A 38 -1.11 2.80 9.04
C PRO A 38 -0.97 1.36 8.53
N ILE A 39 0.27 0.90 8.39
CA ILE A 39 0.58 -0.50 8.08
C ILE A 39 0.95 -1.20 9.38
N THR A 40 -0.01 -1.93 9.94
CA THR A 40 0.12 -2.60 11.25
C THR A 40 0.81 -3.96 11.18
N GLY A 41 0.92 -4.53 9.98
CA GLY A 41 1.57 -5.81 9.76
C GLY A 41 2.11 -5.98 8.34
N SER A 42 3.22 -6.71 8.25
CA SER A 42 3.84 -7.11 6.99
C SER A 42 3.18 -8.36 6.42
N GLY A 43 3.21 -8.51 5.10
CA GLY A 43 2.74 -9.70 4.39
C GLY A 43 3.53 -10.98 4.73
N PHE A 44 4.72 -10.88 5.33
CA PHE A 44 5.51 -12.03 5.79
C PHE A 44 4.90 -12.80 6.97
N LYS A 45 3.93 -12.22 7.67
CA LYS A 45 3.26 -12.87 8.80
C LYS A 45 2.27 -13.97 8.34
N ASP A 46 1.98 -14.06 7.05
CA ASP A 46 1.05 -15.01 6.47
C ASP A 46 1.79 -16.01 5.54
N PRO A 47 2.08 -17.25 6.00
CA PRO A 47 2.98 -18.18 5.31
C PRO A 47 2.46 -18.68 3.96
N GLY A 48 1.16 -18.50 3.66
CA GLY A 48 0.55 -18.89 2.39
C GLY A 48 0.77 -17.88 1.25
N THR A 49 1.14 -16.64 1.57
CA THR A 49 1.17 -15.55 0.58
C THR A 49 2.61 -15.17 0.27
N LYS A 50 3.09 -15.56 -0.91
CA LYS A 50 4.37 -15.07 -1.46
C LYS A 50 4.11 -13.87 -2.36
N PRO A 51 4.82 -12.75 -2.20
CA PRO A 51 4.72 -11.67 -3.16
C PRO A 51 5.29 -12.15 -4.50
N PRO A 52 4.72 -11.74 -5.65
CA PRO A 52 5.38 -11.93 -6.93
C PRO A 52 6.73 -11.20 -6.92
N PRO A 53 7.69 -11.62 -7.77
CA PRO A 53 8.94 -10.88 -7.94
C PRO A 53 8.62 -9.42 -8.28
N VAL A 54 9.22 -8.50 -7.54
CA VAL A 54 9.15 -7.06 -7.80
C VAL A 54 10.56 -6.53 -7.91
N HIS A 55 10.85 -5.82 -9.00
CA HIS A 55 12.09 -5.09 -9.12
C HIS A 55 11.94 -3.81 -8.28
N MET A 56 12.59 -3.79 -7.12
CA MET A 56 12.68 -2.60 -6.29
C MET A 56 13.87 -1.78 -6.75
N GLU A 57 13.61 -0.70 -7.45
CA GLU A 57 14.59 0.36 -7.61
C GLU A 57 14.74 1.08 -6.27
N ARG A 58 15.96 1.42 -5.86
CA ARG A 58 16.14 2.25 -4.67
C ARG A 58 15.42 3.57 -4.95
N ALA A 59 14.52 3.98 -4.05
CA ALA A 59 14.15 5.38 -4.00
C ALA A 59 15.45 6.15 -3.76
N ASP A 60 15.84 7.00 -4.72
CA ASP A 60 17.09 7.74 -4.69
C ASP A 60 17.28 8.37 -3.31
N SER A 61 18.47 8.18 -2.77
CA SER A 61 18.87 8.73 -1.47
C SER A 61 19.09 10.23 -1.60
N GLU A 62 18.01 10.99 -1.64
CA GLU A 62 18.01 12.40 -1.22
C GLU A 62 17.26 12.50 0.10
N LEU A 63 17.99 12.22 1.18
CA LEU A 63 17.77 12.75 2.51
C LEU A 63 19.07 13.35 3.01
#